data_AF-A0A2Z4V8U0-F1
#
_entry.id   AF-A0A2Z4V8U0-F1
#
_cell.length_a   1.000
_cell.length_b   1.000
_cell.length_c   1.000
_cell.angle_alpha   90.00
_cell.angle_beta   90.00
_cell.angle_gamma   90.00
#
_symmetry.space_group_name_H-M   'P 1'
#
loop_
_entity.id
_entity.type
_entity.pdbx_description
1 polymer ?
#
loop_
_entity_poly.entity_id
_entity_poly.type
_entity_poly.pdbx_seq_one_letter_code
_entity_poly.pdbx_strand_id
1 'polypeptide(L)'
;MTRVLVVDDEPQLVRSLVIHLKARKYDVESARDGGQASQVAAVRRPDVVLLDLGPPGPARQPPRHGVPLRGVSEAEPQGPGVGRPDRASDREMGRPL
;
A
#
# COMPACT_ATOMS: atom_id res chain seq x y z
N MET A 1 10.14 29.05 -16.13
CA MET A 1 9.04 28.42 -16.86
C MET A 1 8.50 27.33 -15.95
N THR A 2 7.25 27.42 -15.51
CA THR A 2 6.68 26.43 -14.58
C THR A 2 6.40 25.11 -15.30
N ARG A 3 6.88 24.00 -14.73
CA ARG A 3 6.72 22.64 -15.23
C ARG A 3 5.52 21.97 -14.61
N VAL A 4 4.64 21.46 -15.45
CA VAL A 4 3.39 20.82 -15.03
C VAL A 4 3.36 19.38 -15.55
N LEU A 5 3.06 18.44 -14.66
CA LEU A 5 2.78 17.05 -15.03
C LEU A 5 1.27 16.80 -14.91
N VAL A 6 0.61 16.43 -16.00
CA VAL A 6 -0.80 16.01 -16.01
C VAL A 6 -0.87 14.49 -15.94
N VAL A 7 -1.65 13.94 -15.02
CA VAL A 7 -1.81 12.49 -14.81
C VAL A 7 -3.30 12.15 -14.87
N ASP A 8 -3.68 11.46 -15.95
CA ASP A 8 -5.08 11.14 -16.25
C ASP A 8 -5.09 10.03 -17.32
N ASP A 9 -5.96 9.04 -17.18
CA ASP A 9 -6.06 7.90 -18.09
C ASP A 9 -6.92 8.19 -19.32
N GLU A 10 -7.68 9.30 -19.31
CA GLU A 10 -8.53 9.74 -20.41
C GLU A 10 -7.73 10.60 -21.43
N PRO A 11 -7.34 10.04 -22.60
CA PRO A 11 -6.41 10.71 -23.51
C PRO A 11 -6.96 12.01 -24.12
N GLN A 12 -8.28 12.14 -24.18
CA GLN A 12 -8.96 13.31 -24.73
C GLN A 12 -8.86 14.49 -23.76
N LEU A 13 -9.03 14.23 -22.45
CA LEU A 13 -8.90 15.21 -21.39
C LEU A 13 -7.44 15.67 -21.25
N VAL A 14 -6.49 14.72 -21.21
CA VAL A 14 -5.04 15.01 -21.23
C VAL A 14 -4.69 15.94 -22.40
N ARG A 15 -5.14 15.62 -23.62
CA ARG A 15 -4.83 16.41 -24.81
C ARG A 15 -5.34 17.84 -24.68
N SER A 16 -6.58 18.02 -24.21
CA SER A 16 -7.19 19.34 -23.99
C SER A 16 -6.39 20.16 -22.97
N LEU A 17 -6.07 19.56 -21.82
CA LEU A 17 -5.30 20.22 -20.75
C LEU A 17 -3.90 20.61 -21.22
N VAL A 18 -3.19 19.72 -21.91
CA VAL A 18 -1.85 20.00 -22.44
C VAL A 18 -1.88 21.19 -23.40
N ILE A 19 -2.86 21.25 -24.32
CA ILE A 19 -3.02 22.38 -25.25
C ILE A 19 -3.26 23.68 -24.46
N HIS A 20 -4.20 23.68 -23.52
CA HIS A 20 -4.55 24.85 -22.72
C HIS A 20 -3.40 25.35 -21.83
N LEU A 21 -2.59 24.46 -21.27
CA LEU A 21 -1.45 24.81 -20.43
C LEU A 21 -0.27 25.31 -21.28
N LYS A 22 0.02 24.67 -22.41
CA LYS A 22 1.06 25.15 -23.34
C LYS A 22 0.73 26.52 -23.94
N ALA A 23 -0.54 26.79 -24.23
CA ALA A 23 -0.99 28.12 -24.68
C ALA A 23 -0.67 29.22 -23.65
N ARG A 24 -0.70 28.87 -22.35
CA ARG A 24 -0.32 29.74 -21.22
C ARG A 24 1.18 29.72 -20.92
N LYS A 25 2.01 29.13 -21.80
CA LYS A 25 3.47 29.06 -21.69
C LYS A 25 3.98 28.23 -20.51
N TYR A 26 3.22 27.22 -20.07
CA TYR A 26 3.74 26.17 -19.20
C TYR A 26 4.57 25.16 -20.00
N ASP A 27 5.56 24.56 -19.35
CA ASP A 27 6.24 23.37 -19.84
C ASP A 27 5.46 22.15 -19.32
N VAL A 28 4.93 21.32 -20.21
CA VAL A 28 3.89 20.34 -19.86
C VAL A 28 4.28 18.95 -20.32
N GLU A 29 4.32 18.04 -19.36
CA GLU A 29 4.43 16.59 -19.51
C GLU A 29 3.09 15.92 -19.19
N SER A 30 2.88 14.71 -19.70
CA SER A 30 1.68 13.92 -19.40
C SER A 30 2.03 12.47 -19.09
N ALA A 31 1.30 11.87 -18.16
CA ALA A 31 1.33 10.44 -17.84
C ALA A 31 -0.09 9.88 -17.81
N ARG A 32 -0.24 8.60 -18.15
CA ARG A 32 -1.54 7.90 -18.20
C ARG A 32 -1.90 7.18 -16.91
N ASP A 33 -0.92 7.00 -16.03
CA ASP A 33 -1.07 6.29 -14.76
C ASP A 33 -0.01 6.74 -13.76
N GLY A 34 -0.15 6.29 -12.51
CA GLY A 34 0.79 6.62 -11.42
C GLY A 34 2.21 6.10 -11.64
N GLY A 35 2.39 4.98 -12.33
CA GLY A 35 3.70 4.41 -12.62
C GLY A 35 4.49 5.27 -13.59
N GLN A 36 3.86 5.63 -14.71
CA GLN A 36 4.43 6.57 -15.68
C GLN A 36 4.65 7.95 -15.03
N ALA A 37 3.70 8.41 -14.21
CA ALA A 37 3.83 9.70 -13.52
C ALA A 37 5.05 9.74 -12.59
N SER A 38 5.28 8.68 -11.82
CA SER A 38 6.45 8.57 -10.94
C SER A 38 7.76 8.60 -11.72
N GLN A 39 7.84 7.92 -12.87
CA GLN A 39 9.02 7.92 -13.72
C GLN A 39 9.30 9.31 -14.29
N VAL A 40 8.26 9.98 -14.82
CA VAL A 40 8.37 11.33 -15.38
C VAL A 40 8.76 12.33 -14.29
N ALA A 41 8.12 12.25 -13.11
CA ALA A 41 8.40 13.14 -11.99
C ALA A 41 9.85 13.04 -11.51
N ALA A 42 10.41 11.82 -11.43
CA ALA A 42 11.79 11.60 -11.02
C ALA A 42 12.81 12.26 -11.97
N VAL A 43 12.54 12.24 -13.27
CA VAL A 43 13.45 12.77 -14.30
C VAL A 43 13.26 14.27 -14.53
N ARG A 44 12.00 14.70 -14.66
CA ARG A 44 11.64 16.04 -15.14
C ARG A 44 11.45 17.05 -14.01
N ARG A 45 11.25 16.57 -12.78
CA ARG A 45 11.01 17.37 -11.56
C ARG A 45 9.97 18.47 -11.80
N PRO A 46 8.70 18.11 -12.03
CA PRO A 46 7.64 19.09 -12.22
C PRO A 46 7.46 19.95 -10.97
N ASP A 47 7.07 21.21 -11.15
CA ASP A 47 6.74 22.13 -10.04
C ASP A 47 5.34 21.84 -9.50
N VAL A 48 4.45 21.36 -10.39
CA VAL A 48 3.04 21.04 -10.08
C VAL A 48 2.65 19.74 -10.76
N VAL A 49 1.89 18.90 -10.04
CA VAL A 49 1.24 17.70 -10.59
C VAL A 49 -0.28 17.88 -10.53
N LEU A 50 -0.94 17.77 -11.67
CA LEU A 50 -2.39 17.69 -11.81
C LEU A 50 -2.76 16.20 -11.92
N LEU A 51 -3.31 15.65 -10.85
CA LEU A 51 -3.73 14.24 -10.78
C LEU A 51 -5.25 14.16 -10.82
N ASP A 52 -5.80 13.47 -11.81
CA ASP A 52 -7.19 13.06 -11.76
C ASP A 52 -7.36 11.85 -10.83
N LEU A 53 -8.38 11.91 -9.98
CA LEU A 53 -8.74 10.85 -9.03
C LEU A 53 -10.02 10.13 -9.48
N GLY A 54 -10.57 10.51 -10.63
CA GLY A 54 -11.88 10.09 -11.08
C GLY A 54 -12.99 10.67 -10.19
N PRO A 55 -14.26 10.42 -10.56
CA PRO A 55 -15.38 10.77 -9.71
C PRO A 55 -15.20 10.14 -8.32
N PRO A 56 -15.51 10.85 -7.23
CA PRO A 56 -15.49 10.24 -5.91
C PRO A 56 -16.50 9.08 -5.93
N GLY A 57 -15.97 7.85 -5.92
CA GLY A 57 -16.80 6.66 -5.72
C GLY A 57 -17.56 6.77 -4.39
N PRO A 58 -18.57 5.92 -4.14
CA PRO A 58 -19.20 5.90 -2.84
C PRO A 58 -18.11 5.63 -1.81
N ALA A 59 -17.74 6.65 -1.03
CA ALA A 59 -16.90 6.48 0.14
C ALA A 59 -17.47 5.28 0.88
N ARG A 60 -16.64 4.29 1.21
CA ARG A 60 -17.04 3.15 2.02
C ARG A 60 -17.64 3.76 3.28
N GLN A 61 -18.97 3.82 3.36
CA GLN A 61 -19.60 4.41 4.53
C GLN A 61 -19.10 3.59 5.71
N PRO A 62 -18.64 4.24 6.80
CA PRO A 62 -18.37 3.49 8.02
C PRO A 62 -19.64 2.68 8.32
N PRO A 63 -19.51 1.42 8.75
CA PRO A 63 -20.65 0.53 8.94
C PRO A 63 -21.72 1.26 9.75
N ARG A 64 -22.87 1.52 9.11
CA ARG A 64 -24.03 2.05 9.81
C ARG A 64 -24.56 0.89 10.63
N HIS A 65 -24.44 1.04 11.95
CA HIS A 65 -24.72 0.08 13.02
C HIS A 65 -23.49 -0.68 13.52
N GLY A 66 -23.31 -0.60 14.84
CA GLY A 66 -22.14 -1.03 15.59
C GLY A 66 -21.82 -2.49 15.35
N VAL A 67 -20.76 -2.72 14.58
CA VAL A 67 -20.05 -4.00 14.61
C VAL A 67 -19.21 -3.97 15.88
N PRO A 68 -19.44 -4.85 16.87
CA PRO A 68 -18.53 -4.93 18.00
C PRO A 68 -17.16 -5.37 17.46
N LEU A 69 -16.12 -4.60 17.76
CA LEU A 69 -14.74 -5.00 17.54
C LEU A 69 -14.50 -6.27 18.34
N ARG A 70 -14.55 -7.43 17.68
CA ARG A 70 -14.31 -8.71 18.31
C ARG A 70 -12.81 -8.83 18.62
N GLY A 71 -12.48 -8.61 19.90
CA GLY A 71 -11.31 -9.14 20.60
C GLY A 71 -9.96 -8.98 19.92
N VAL A 72 -9.23 -7.93 20.27
CA VAL A 72 -7.78 -8.08 20.40
C VAL A 72 -7.55 -9.03 21.57
N SER A 73 -7.14 -10.26 21.29
CA SER A 73 -6.62 -11.15 22.32
C SER A 73 -5.29 -10.55 22.76
N GLU A 74 -5.29 -9.87 23.90
CA GLU A 74 -4.06 -9.55 24.62
C GLU A 74 -3.32 -10.87 24.86
N ALA A 75 -2.08 -10.93 24.38
CA ALA A 75 -1.22 -12.09 24.57
C ALA A 75 -0.88 -12.22 26.06
N GLU A 76 -1.24 -13.34 26.67
CA GLU A 76 -0.84 -13.63 28.04
C GLU A 76 0.69 -13.75 28.17
N PRO A 77 1.29 -13.23 29.24
CA PRO A 77 2.72 -13.38 29.50
C PRO A 77 3.01 -14.79 30.01
N GLN A 78 3.86 -15.54 29.29
CA GLN A 78 4.36 -16.84 29.74
C GLN A 78 5.31 -16.63 30.93
N GLY A 79 4.89 -17.06 32.13
CA GLY A 79 5.75 -17.16 33.32
C GLY A 79 6.70 -18.37 33.26
N PRO A 80 7.78 -18.40 34.07
CA PRO A 80 8.85 -19.38 33.93
C PRO A 80 8.49 -20.71 34.61
N GLY A 81 8.49 -21.80 33.85
CA GLY A 81 8.34 -23.16 34.36
C GLY A 81 9.57 -23.59 35.18
N VAL A 82 9.39 -23.72 36.50
CA VAL A 82 10.36 -24.31 37.43
C VAL A 82 10.55 -25.79 37.10
N GLY A 83 11.81 -26.24 37.02
CA GLY A 83 12.18 -27.58 36.60
C GLY A 83 12.41 -28.60 37.72
N ARG A 84 12.69 -29.83 37.21
CA ARG A 84 13.44 -30.99 37.76
C ARG A 84 12.68 -32.04 38.60
N PRO A 85 13.20 -33.29 38.73
CA PRO A 85 14.31 -33.97 38.01
C PRO A 85 14.04 -35.43 37.55
N ASP A 86 15.01 -35.95 36.80
CA ASP A 86 15.28 -37.32 36.35
C ASP A 86 15.26 -38.44 37.42
N ARG A 87 14.98 -39.69 36.96
CA ARG A 87 15.77 -40.94 37.13
C ARG A 87 15.10 -42.06 36.30
N ALA A 88 15.76 -42.61 35.26
CA ALA A 88 16.65 -43.79 35.29
C ALA A 88 15.96 -45.02 35.91
N SER A 89 15.98 -46.25 35.41
CA SER A 89 16.61 -46.98 34.29
C SER A 89 15.97 -48.38 34.31
N ASP A 90 16.36 -49.23 33.35
CA ASP A 90 16.45 -50.70 33.40
C ASP A 90 15.69 -51.34 32.21
N ARG A 91 16.38 -51.74 31.13
CA ARG A 91 17.07 -53.05 30.96
C ARG A 91 16.19 -54.16 31.54
N GLU A 92 15.71 -55.12 30.78
CA GLU A 92 16.49 -56.21 30.18
C GLU A 92 15.45 -57.18 29.57
N MET A 93 15.60 -57.66 28.34
CA MET A 93 15.82 -59.09 27.98
C MET A 93 15.15 -59.23 26.60
N GLY A 94 15.66 -59.89 25.57
CA GLY A 94 16.73 -60.87 25.48
C GLY A 94 16.29 -61.97 24.49
N ARG A 95 16.77 -61.88 23.24
CA ARG A 95 17.32 -63.01 22.42
C ARG A 95 16.35 -64.11 21.90
N PRO A 96 16.77 -65.05 21.03
CA PRO A 96 17.92 -65.10 20.09
C PRO A 96 17.59 -65.70 18.68
N LEU A 97 18.66 -65.78 17.87
CA LEU A 97 18.95 -66.56 16.64
C LEU A 97 18.31 -66.08 15.32
#